data_AF-A0A5R2N9P3-F1
#
_entry.id   AF-A0A5R2N9P3-F1
#
_cell.length_a   1.000
_cell.length_b   1.000
_cell.length_c   1.000
_cell.angle_alpha   90.00
_cell.angle_beta   90.00
_cell.angle_gamma   90.00
#
_symmetry.space_group_name_H-M   'P 1'
#
loop_
_entity.id
_entity.type
_entity.pdbx_description
1 polymer ?
#
loop_
_entity_poly.entity_id
_entity_poly.type
_entity_poly.pdbx_seq_one_letter_code
_entity_poly.pdbx_strand_id
1 'polypeptide(L)'
;MACLTCLALAGGLAPAAGQVASPYRIKPSEVVVPPDVKLGQYQRTIRPFENWTLICDENLKARKKVCNVSQVIEDGAGKMAFSWSLAATQDGKPYMILRTAPNARS
;
A
#
# COMPACT_ATOMS: atom_id res chain seq x y z
N MET A 1 -38.49 37.44 -48.83
CA MET A 1 -39.02 36.06 -48.95
C MET A 1 -37.80 35.15 -48.79
N ALA A 2 -37.52 34.47 -47.69
CA ALA A 2 -38.30 33.99 -46.54
C ALA A 2 -37.41 34.16 -45.26
N CYS A 3 -37.90 34.48 -44.06
CA CYS A 3 -38.66 33.59 -43.14
C CYS A 3 -38.06 32.17 -43.13
N LEU A 4 -37.59 31.57 -42.04
CA LEU A 4 -38.06 31.62 -40.67
C LEU A 4 -37.10 30.78 -39.80
N THR A 5 -36.99 31.15 -38.52
CA THR A 5 -36.79 30.28 -37.34
C THR A 5 -35.47 29.55 -37.11
N CYS A 6 -34.67 30.15 -36.23
CA CYS A 6 -34.00 29.47 -35.12
C CYS A 6 -34.99 28.50 -34.42
N LEU A 7 -34.67 27.20 -34.42
CA LEU A 7 -35.39 26.20 -33.63
C LEU A 7 -34.38 25.37 -32.82
N ALA A 8 -34.40 25.65 -31.52
CA ALA A 8 -34.16 24.74 -30.41
C ALA A 8 -32.77 24.11 -30.25
N LEU A 9 -31.89 24.87 -29.59
CA LEU A 9 -31.05 24.34 -28.50
C LEU A 9 -31.98 23.71 -27.44
N ALA A 10 -32.24 22.40 -27.53
CA ALA A 10 -32.86 21.64 -26.45
C ALA A 10 -32.66 20.11 -26.63
N GLY A 11 -31.47 19.69 -27.06
CA GLY A 11 -31.05 18.29 -26.88
C GLY A 11 -30.40 18.19 -25.50
N GLY A 12 -31.20 17.79 -24.50
CA GLY A 12 -30.83 17.84 -23.09
C GLY A 12 -29.47 17.20 -22.78
N LEU A 13 -28.83 17.75 -21.74
CA LEU A 13 -27.84 17.03 -20.94
C LEU A 13 -28.48 15.71 -20.51
N ALA A 14 -28.33 14.66 -21.33
CA ALA A 14 -28.50 13.32 -20.84
C ALA A 14 -27.48 13.20 -19.71
N PRO A 15 -27.90 12.90 -18.46
CA PRO A 15 -26.93 12.52 -17.45
C PRO A 15 -26.15 11.36 -18.08
N ALA A 16 -24.83 11.53 -18.24
CA ALA A 16 -23.96 10.43 -18.62
C ALA A 16 -24.37 9.27 -17.71
N ALA A 17 -24.95 8.23 -18.30
CA ALA A 17 -25.57 7.14 -17.55
C ALA A 17 -24.57 6.74 -16.48
N GLY A 18 -24.90 7.04 -15.23
CA GLY A 18 -24.00 6.89 -14.11
C GLY A 18 -23.52 5.45 -14.16
N GLN A 19 -22.26 5.24 -14.52
CA GLN A 19 -21.65 3.93 -14.48
C GLN A 19 -21.88 3.47 -13.05
N VAL A 20 -22.78 2.51 -12.87
CA VAL A 20 -23.07 1.95 -11.56
C VAL A 20 -21.72 1.49 -11.04
N ALA A 21 -21.21 2.20 -10.02
CA ALA A 21 -19.90 1.90 -9.49
C ALA A 21 -19.90 0.43 -9.10
N SER A 22 -19.04 -0.36 -9.73
CA SER A 22 -18.90 -1.77 -9.38
C SER A 22 -18.65 -1.86 -7.88
N PRO A 23 -19.36 -2.73 -7.13
CA PRO A 23 -19.08 -2.92 -5.71
C PRO A 23 -17.69 -3.54 -5.48
N TYR A 24 -17.05 -4.02 -6.54
CA TYR A 24 -15.73 -4.62 -6.54
C TYR A 24 -14.66 -3.61 -6.95
N ARG A 25 -13.58 -3.60 -6.17
CA ARG A 25 -12.38 -2.81 -6.43
C ARG A 25 -11.15 -3.71 -6.46
N ILE A 26 -10.19 -3.39 -7.31
CA ILE A 26 -8.89 -4.06 -7.33
C ILE A 26 -8.17 -3.66 -6.04
N LYS A 27 -7.82 -4.64 -5.19
CA LYS A 27 -6.94 -4.42 -4.04
C LYS A 27 -5.54 -4.07 -4.59
N PRO A 28 -4.94 -2.93 -4.21
CA PRO A 28 -3.57 -2.61 -4.61
C PRO A 28 -2.58 -3.68 -4.15
N SER A 29 -1.44 -3.77 -4.83
CA SER A 29 -0.32 -4.61 -4.39
C SER A 29 0.10 -4.22 -2.97
N GLU A 30 0.36 -5.23 -2.14
CA GLU A 30 0.91 -5.03 -0.78
C GLU A 30 2.37 -4.55 -0.83
N VAL A 31 3.05 -4.80 -1.94
CA VAL A 31 4.43 -4.37 -2.17
C VAL A 31 4.41 -3.15 -3.07
N VAL A 32 4.93 -2.05 -2.54
CA VAL A 32 5.19 -0.81 -3.29
C VAL A 32 6.58 -0.93 -3.91
N VAL A 33 6.64 -0.79 -5.23
CA VAL A 33 7.91 -0.83 -5.98
C VAL A 33 8.58 0.54 -5.86
N PRO A 34 9.87 0.62 -5.49
CA PRO A 34 10.59 1.89 -5.46
C PRO A 34 10.63 2.56 -6.85
N PRO A 35 10.64 3.90 -6.94
CA PRO A 35 10.51 4.63 -8.22
C PRO A 35 11.57 4.26 -9.29
N ASP A 36 12.74 3.82 -8.86
CA ASP A 36 13.90 3.48 -9.69
C ASP A 36 13.94 1.99 -10.09
N VAL A 37 12.98 1.18 -9.65
CA VAL A 37 12.94 -0.27 -9.90
C VAL A 37 11.82 -0.62 -10.89
N LYS A 38 12.16 -1.39 -11.92
CA LYS A 38 11.17 -1.85 -12.91
C LYS A 38 10.17 -2.83 -12.27
N LEU A 39 8.93 -2.80 -12.73
CA LEU A 39 7.91 -3.79 -12.35
C LEU A 39 8.45 -5.22 -12.58
N GLY A 40 8.19 -6.10 -11.62
CA GLY A 40 8.70 -7.48 -11.61
C GLY A 40 10.17 -7.63 -11.19
N GLN A 41 10.90 -6.55 -10.94
CA GLN A 41 12.31 -6.57 -10.46
C GLN A 41 12.43 -6.25 -8.96
N TYR A 42 11.30 -6.11 -8.27
CA TYR A 42 11.24 -5.91 -6.83
C TYR A 42 10.32 -6.97 -6.23
N GLN A 43 10.80 -7.66 -5.19
CA GLN A 43 10.01 -8.67 -4.50
C GLN A 43 10.09 -8.51 -2.99
N ARG A 44 9.00 -8.87 -2.30
CA ARG A 44 8.97 -9.07 -0.86
C ARG A 44 8.78 -10.55 -0.57
N THR A 45 9.63 -11.10 0.29
CA THR A 45 9.43 -12.44 0.86
C THR A 45 9.06 -12.29 2.34
N ILE A 46 7.99 -12.97 2.74
CA ILE A 46 7.51 -13.01 4.13
C ILE A 46 7.62 -14.45 4.62
N ARG A 47 8.28 -14.67 5.76
CA ARG A 47 8.50 -16.01 6.33
C ARG A 47 8.28 -16.02 7.85
N PRO A 48 7.83 -17.14 8.42
CA PRO A 48 7.86 -17.34 9.86
C PRO A 48 9.29 -17.24 10.41
N PHE A 49 9.45 -16.69 11.61
CA PHE A 49 10.69 -16.64 12.36
C PHE A 49 10.36 -16.71 13.86
N GLU A 50 10.09 -17.91 14.38
CA GLU A 50 9.55 -18.10 15.74
C GLU A 50 8.25 -17.29 15.94
N ASN A 51 8.14 -16.55 17.05
CA ASN A 51 7.04 -15.60 17.33
C ASN A 51 7.16 -14.27 16.55
N TRP A 52 7.98 -14.25 15.50
CA TRP A 52 8.22 -13.08 14.64
C TRP A 52 7.93 -13.40 13.18
N THR A 53 7.87 -12.33 12.38
CA THR A 53 7.82 -12.40 10.92
C THR A 53 9.11 -11.85 10.34
N LEU A 54 9.81 -12.66 9.54
CA LEU A 54 10.93 -12.20 8.72
C LEU A 54 10.41 -11.65 7.40
N ILE A 55 10.64 -10.37 7.16
CA ILE A 55 10.28 -9.68 5.92
C ILE A 55 11.57 -9.27 5.22
N CYS A 56 11.74 -9.71 3.98
CA CYS A 56 12.87 -9.31 3.15
C CYS A 56 12.38 -8.69 1.85
N ASP A 57 12.86 -7.49 1.56
CA ASP A 57 12.68 -6.83 0.27
C ASP A 57 13.94 -6.95 -0.56
N GLU A 58 13.77 -7.29 -1.83
CA GLU A 58 14.88 -7.56 -2.73
C GLU A 58 14.69 -6.86 -4.07
N ASN A 59 15.70 -6.09 -4.46
CA ASN A 59 15.87 -5.61 -5.82
C ASN A 59 16.65 -6.67 -6.60
N LEU A 60 15.96 -7.39 -7.48
CA LEU A 60 16.50 -8.52 -8.24
C LEU A 60 17.60 -8.09 -9.21
N LYS A 61 17.47 -6.89 -9.81
CA LYS A 61 18.47 -6.35 -10.73
C LYS A 61 19.75 -5.95 -9.99
N ALA A 62 19.61 -5.26 -8.86
CA ALA A 62 20.75 -4.81 -8.05
C ALA A 62 21.32 -5.91 -7.14
N ARG A 63 20.63 -7.06 -7.04
CA ARG A 63 20.92 -8.15 -6.09
C ARG A 63 21.09 -7.66 -4.66
N LYS A 64 20.31 -6.64 -4.28
CA LYS A 64 20.33 -6.05 -2.95
C LYS A 64 19.11 -6.50 -2.20
N LYS A 65 19.33 -7.15 -1.06
CA LYS A 65 18.29 -7.65 -0.16
C LYS A 65 18.39 -6.96 1.18
N VAL A 66 17.27 -6.42 1.67
CA VAL A 66 17.15 -5.79 2.98
C VAL A 66 16.09 -6.54 3.77
N CYS A 67 16.46 -7.04 4.95
CA CYS A 67 15.56 -7.81 5.80
C CYS A 67 15.32 -7.12 7.13
N ASN A 68 14.10 -7.30 7.66
CA ASN A 68 13.75 -7.00 9.03
C ASN A 68 13.01 -8.18 9.66
N VAL A 69 13.11 -8.31 10.98
CA VAL A 69 12.19 -9.14 11.76
C VAL A 69 11.22 -8.22 12.47
N SER A 70 9.92 -8.52 12.38
CA SER A 70 8.86 -7.71 12.96
C SER A 70 7.94 -8.56 13.84
N GLN A 71 7.49 -7.97 14.95
CA GLN A 71 6.49 -8.56 15.83
C GLN A 71 5.47 -7.49 16.24
N VAL A 72 4.21 -7.91 16.34
CA VAL A 72 3.10 -7.11 16.83
C VAL A 72 2.72 -7.63 18.20
N ILE A 73 2.58 -6.73 19.17
CA ILE A 73 2.06 -7.04 20.50
C ILE A 73 0.62 -6.54 20.57
N GLU A 74 -0.28 -7.41 20.97
CA GLU A 74 -1.71 -7.13 21.07
C GLU A 74 -2.13 -6.93 22.54
N ASP A 75 -3.17 -6.12 22.75
CA ASP A 75 -3.84 -5.94 24.04
C ASP A 75 -4.86 -7.07 24.31
N GLY A 76 -5.53 -7.01 25.47
CA GLY A 76 -6.56 -7.99 25.84
C GLY A 76 -7.81 -8.00 24.93
N ALA A 77 -7.95 -7.03 24.02
CA ALA A 77 -9.02 -6.96 23.02
C ALA A 77 -8.54 -7.38 21.62
N GLY A 78 -7.31 -7.88 21.47
CA GLY A 78 -6.73 -8.28 20.19
C GLY A 78 -6.34 -7.08 19.30
N LYS A 79 -6.21 -5.88 19.87
CA LYS A 79 -5.77 -4.69 19.12
C LYS A 79 -4.28 -4.50 19.29
N MET A 80 -3.61 -3.98 18.28
CA MET A 80 -2.18 -3.65 18.38
C MET A 80 -1.93 -2.62 19.48
N ALA A 81 -1.20 -3.02 20.52
CA ALA A 81 -0.69 -2.14 21.56
C ALA A 81 0.57 -1.42 21.07
N PHE A 82 1.51 -2.19 20.51
CA PHE A 82 2.67 -1.68 19.79
C PHE A 82 3.20 -2.73 18.82
N SER A 83 4.05 -2.30 17.89
CA SER A 83 4.85 -3.21 17.08
C SER A 83 6.29 -2.75 17.04
N TRP A 84 7.19 -3.70 16.88
CA TRP A 84 8.61 -3.42 16.80
C TRP A 84 9.25 -4.24 15.70
N SER A 85 10.24 -3.63 15.05
CA SER A 85 11.00 -4.27 13.99
C SER A 85 12.48 -4.01 14.16
N LEU A 86 13.28 -5.06 14.00
CA LEU A 86 14.74 -5.01 14.02
C LEU A 86 15.26 -5.25 12.61
N ALA A 87 16.24 -4.46 12.22
CA ALA A 87 16.94 -4.59 10.95
C ALA A 87 18.41 -4.25 11.11
N ALA A 88 19.22 -4.64 10.13
CA ALA A 88 20.62 -4.29 10.06
C ALA A 88 20.83 -3.23 8.99
N THR A 89 21.69 -2.25 9.27
CA THR A 89 22.23 -1.35 8.26
C THR A 89 23.13 -2.12 7.29
N GLN A 90 23.59 -1.44 6.23
CA GLN A 90 24.51 -2.05 5.27
C GLN A 90 25.85 -2.49 5.89
N ASP A 91 26.31 -1.81 6.95
CA ASP A 91 27.49 -2.17 7.73
C ASP A 91 27.20 -3.12 8.91
N GLY A 92 25.98 -3.67 8.98
CA GLY A 92 25.61 -4.69 9.96
C GLY A 92 25.20 -4.14 11.34
N LYS A 93 25.14 -2.82 11.52
CA LYS A 93 24.69 -2.22 12.78
C LYS A 93 23.18 -2.42 12.94
N PRO A 94 22.71 -2.86 14.12
CA PRO A 94 21.29 -3.02 14.33
C PRO A 94 20.61 -1.66 14.49
N TYR A 95 19.38 -1.55 13.98
CA TYR A 95 18.46 -0.46 14.34
C TYR A 95 17.07 -1.03 14.62
N MET A 96 16.37 -0.34 15.52
CA MET A 96 15.02 -0.71 15.96
C MET A 96 14.04 0.37 15.54
N ILE A 97 12.90 -0.05 15.00
CA ILE A 97 11.74 0.82 14.77
C ILE A 97 10.64 0.35 15.71
N LEU A 98 10.24 1.20 16.64
CA LEU A 98 9.07 1.02 17.50
C LEU A 98 7.91 1.83 16.92
N ARG A 99 6.75 1.21 16.77
CA ARG A 99 5.52 1.86 16.32
C ARG A 99 4.47 1.69 17.41
N THR A 100 3.95 2.81 17.92
CA THR A 100 2.88 2.81 18.93
C THR A 100 1.52 2.63 18.30
N ALA A 101 0.52 2.27 19.10
CA ALA A 101 -0.87 2.28 18.66
C ALA A 101 -1.26 3.69 18.12
N PRO A 102 -2.12 3.77 17.07
CA PRO A 102 -2.55 5.04 16.48
C PRO A 102 -3.26 5.99 17.47
N ASN A 103 -3.81 5.44 18.55
CA ASN A 103 -4.54 6.14 19.59
C ASN A 103 -3.74 6.30 20.90
N ALA A 104 -2.44 5.98 20.90
CA ALA A 104 -1.58 6.22 22.06
C ALA A 104 -1.51 7.74 22.35
N ARG A 105 -1.76 8.14 23.60
CA ARG A 105 -1.57 9.51 24.07
C ARG A 105 -0.20 9.62 24.74
N SER A 106 0.53 10.71 24.45
CA SER A 106 1.81 11.04 25.10
C SER A 106 1.59 11.77 26.43
#